data_AF-A0A9N8WJP6-F1
#
_entry.id   AF-A0A9N8WJP6-F1
#
_cell.length_a   1.000
_cell.length_b   1.000
_cell.length_c   1.000
_cell.angle_alpha   90.00
_cell.angle_beta   90.00
_cell.angle_gamma   90.00
#
_symmetry.space_group_name_H-M   'P 1'
#
loop_
_entity.id
_entity.type
_entity.pdbx_description
1 polymer ?
#
loop_
_entity_poly.entity_id
_entity_poly.type
_entity_poly.pdbx_seq_one_letter_code
_entity_poly.pdbx_strand_id
1 'polypeptide(L)'
;MLSLIPDPPVRELLEFCQSQNIRNIHLQVGKKKDNDVSLIYSKAIQSVQIIIDPSNLPIFIHCLDGANVTGLVVACLRKLQMWSIPSCMGEFLSEFIEKFSGEIEIPSMIPHWLWGGHVTSNKHPTLKLKFLDPRVIEQFEQKKKNGKSIEVDNKDKRVNGEYDSMTLQALALEGLDDIND
;
A
#
# COMPACT_ATOMS: atom_id res chain seq x y z
N MET A 1 4.94 -6.92 21.07
CA MET A 1 3.63 -7.58 20.98
C MET A 1 2.57 -6.53 20.70
N LEU A 2 1.65 -6.78 19.77
CA LEU A 2 0.51 -5.93 19.45
C LEU A 2 -0.78 -6.60 19.93
N SER A 3 -1.41 -6.03 20.95
CA SER A 3 -2.67 -6.51 21.54
C SER A 3 -3.85 -5.70 21.00
N LEU A 4 -4.73 -6.35 20.24
CA LEU A 4 -5.92 -5.78 19.61
C LEU A 4 -7.17 -6.25 20.36
N ILE A 5 -7.36 -5.75 21.58
CA ILE A 5 -8.42 -6.20 22.51
C ILE A 5 -9.21 -5.01 23.10
N PRO A 6 -10.49 -5.21 23.48
CA PRO A 6 -11.38 -4.11 23.89
C PRO A 6 -11.09 -3.53 25.27
N ASP A 7 -10.54 -4.33 26.16
CA ASP A 7 -10.19 -3.94 27.52
C ASP A 7 -8.66 -3.98 27.66
N PRO A 8 -8.05 -3.25 28.61
CA PRO A 8 -6.61 -3.30 28.83
C PRO A 8 -6.09 -4.73 29.04
N PRO A 9 -4.85 -5.06 28.61
CA PRO A 9 -4.24 -6.35 28.89
C PRO A 9 -4.28 -6.70 30.38
N VAL A 10 -4.57 -7.95 30.70
CA VAL A 10 -4.53 -8.45 32.08
C VAL A 10 -3.12 -8.34 32.64
N ARG A 11 -3.02 -8.18 33.96
CA ARG A 11 -1.75 -7.94 34.64
C ARG A 11 -0.73 -9.04 34.38
N GLU A 12 -1.17 -10.29 34.35
CA GLU A 12 -0.34 -11.47 34.11
C GLU A 12 0.35 -11.41 32.74
N LEU A 13 -0.34 -10.90 31.71
CA LEU A 13 0.25 -10.71 30.38
C LEU A 13 1.30 -9.59 30.39
N LEU A 14 1.06 -8.51 31.14
CA LEU A 14 2.00 -7.40 31.28
C LEU A 14 3.25 -7.82 32.05
N GLU A 15 3.09 -8.57 33.14
CA GLU A 15 4.18 -9.14 33.92
C GLU A 15 5.02 -10.12 33.09
N PHE A 16 4.37 -10.98 32.29
CA PHE A 16 5.05 -11.84 31.33
C PHE A 16 5.86 -10.99 30.34
N CYS A 17 5.23 -9.99 29.71
CA CYS A 17 5.88 -9.12 28.75
C CYS A 17 7.10 -8.43 29.37
N GLN A 18 6.98 -7.90 30.59
CA GLN A 18 8.09 -7.28 31.31
C GLN A 18 9.22 -8.29 31.60
N SER A 19 8.90 -9.48 32.08
CA SER A 19 9.90 -10.53 32.38
C SER A 19 10.67 -11.00 31.15
N GLN A 20 10.03 -10.96 29.98
CA GLN A 20 10.61 -11.40 28.70
C GLN A 20 11.16 -10.24 27.87
N ASN A 21 11.22 -9.03 28.42
CA ASN A 21 11.63 -7.81 27.69
C ASN A 21 10.84 -7.59 26.38
N ILE A 22 9.54 -7.91 26.41
CA ILE A 22 8.60 -7.70 25.32
C ILE A 22 7.86 -6.39 25.58
N ARG A 23 7.95 -5.44 24.66
CA ARG A 23 7.07 -4.27 24.68
C ARG A 23 5.67 -4.67 24.24
N ASN A 24 4.69 -4.52 25.12
CA ASN A 24 3.27 -4.65 24.78
C ASN A 24 2.73 -3.31 24.26
N ILE A 25 2.16 -3.32 23.06
CA ILE A 25 1.46 -2.19 22.45
C ILE A 25 -0.01 -2.57 22.41
N HIS A 26 -0.83 -1.89 23.20
CA HIS A 26 -2.27 -2.12 23.22
C HIS A 26 -3.00 -1.12 22.34
N LEU A 27 -3.77 -1.63 21.38
CA LEU A 27 -4.74 -0.86 20.63
C LEU A 27 -6.14 -1.32 21.01
N GLN A 28 -6.89 -0.43 21.65
CA GLN A 28 -8.28 -0.70 21.98
C GLN A 28 -9.13 -0.79 20.70
N VAL A 29 -9.86 -1.90 20.58
CA VAL A 29 -10.80 -2.20 19.48
C VAL A 29 -12.20 -2.46 20.04
N GLY A 30 -13.22 -2.49 19.19
CA GLY A 30 -14.59 -2.79 19.62
C GLY A 30 -14.73 -4.19 20.21
N LYS A 31 -15.72 -4.38 21.09
CA LYS A 31 -16.17 -5.73 21.47
C LYS A 31 -16.89 -6.34 20.28
N LYS A 32 -16.71 -7.64 20.06
CA LYS A 32 -17.50 -8.37 19.07
C LYS A 32 -18.98 -8.27 19.47
N LYS A 33 -19.73 -7.45 18.75
CA LYS A 33 -21.20 -7.46 18.76
C LYS A 33 -21.64 -8.23 17.51
N ASP A 34 -22.74 -8.95 17.59
CA ASP A 34 -23.25 -9.71 16.45
C ASP A 34 -23.38 -8.78 15.23
N ASN A 35 -22.74 -9.20 14.13
CA ASN A 35 -22.70 -8.53 12.82
C ASN A 35 -21.94 -7.20 12.68
N ASP A 36 -21.22 -6.69 13.69
CA ASP A 36 -20.44 -5.45 13.55
C ASP A 36 -18.92 -5.69 13.47
N VAL A 37 -18.23 -4.91 12.64
CA VAL A 37 -16.78 -5.00 12.48
C VAL A 37 -16.12 -4.34 13.70
N SER A 38 -15.48 -5.16 14.53
CA SER A 38 -14.85 -4.69 15.78
C SER A 38 -13.62 -3.77 15.54
N LEU A 39 -13.09 -3.72 14.32
CA LEU A 39 -11.94 -2.90 13.95
C LEU A 39 -12.38 -1.69 13.11
N ILE A 40 -11.95 -0.50 13.50
CA ILE A 40 -12.15 0.73 12.69
C ILE A 40 -10.91 1.02 11.83
N TYR A 41 -11.07 1.75 10.72
CA TYR A 41 -9.97 2.03 9.79
C TYR A 41 -8.77 2.73 10.43
N SER A 42 -8.98 3.68 11.35
CA SER A 42 -7.86 4.34 12.04
C SER A 42 -7.02 3.37 12.85
N LYS A 43 -7.64 2.37 13.48
CA LYS A 43 -6.94 1.30 14.21
C LYS A 43 -6.29 0.30 13.29
N ALA A 44 -6.89 -0.01 12.14
CA ALA A 44 -6.25 -0.82 11.10
C ALA A 44 -4.98 -0.15 10.56
N ILE A 45 -5.06 1.15 10.24
CA ILE A 45 -3.92 1.98 9.80
C ILE A 45 -2.81 1.98 10.85
N GLN A 46 -3.13 2.30 12.11
CA GLN A 46 -2.18 2.26 13.22
C GLN A 46 -1.52 0.89 13.37
N SER A 47 -2.31 -0.19 13.29
CA SER A 47 -1.81 -1.56 13.39
C SER A 47 -0.82 -1.87 12.27
N VAL A 48 -1.16 -1.56 11.02
CA VAL A 48 -0.28 -1.77 9.87
C VAL A 48 1.03 -0.99 10.03
N GLN A 49 0.96 0.29 10.43
CA GLN A 49 2.15 1.11 10.67
C GLN A 49 3.06 0.53 11.76
N ILE A 50 2.49 0.02 12.86
CA ILE A 50 3.25 -0.66 13.92
C ILE A 50 3.93 -1.92 13.38
N ILE A 51 3.23 -2.71 12.57
CA ILE A 51 3.73 -4.00 12.04
C ILE A 51 4.88 -3.79 11.06
N ILE A 52 4.82 -2.77 10.21
CA ILE A 52 5.85 -2.53 9.19
C ILE A 52 7.07 -1.79 9.73
N ASP A 53 7.01 -1.20 10.92
CA ASP A 53 8.15 -0.54 11.56
C ASP A 53 9.14 -1.58 12.12
N PRO A 54 10.39 -1.63 11.60
CA PRO A 54 11.41 -2.57 12.05
C PRO A 54 11.72 -2.52 13.55
N SER A 55 11.48 -1.38 14.22
CA SER A 55 11.71 -1.23 15.67
C SER A 55 10.78 -2.11 16.52
N ASN A 56 9.71 -2.63 15.92
CA ASN A 56 8.75 -3.52 16.59
C ASN A 56 8.98 -5.00 16.27
N LEU A 57 9.96 -5.33 15.42
CA LEU A 57 10.19 -6.71 14.96
C LEU A 57 11.21 -7.47 15.84
N PRO A 58 11.04 -8.80 16.05
CA PRO A 58 9.89 -9.62 15.65
C PRO A 58 8.62 -9.27 16.44
N ILE A 59 7.46 -9.26 15.76
CA ILE A 59 6.18 -8.87 16.36
C ILE A 59 5.18 -10.03 16.39
N PHE A 60 4.58 -10.25 17.57
CA PHE A 60 3.40 -11.09 17.73
C PHE A 60 2.14 -10.22 17.78
N ILE A 61 1.11 -10.59 17.02
CA ILE A 61 -0.17 -9.86 16.91
C ILE A 61 -1.28 -10.78 17.40
N HIS A 62 -2.15 -10.29 18.27
CA HIS A 62 -3.30 -11.08 18.73
C HIS A 62 -4.52 -10.20 19.02
N CYS A 63 -5.70 -10.81 18.91
CA CYS A 63 -6.95 -10.31 19.48
C CYS A 63 -7.43 -11.26 20.58
N LEU A 64 -8.74 -11.34 20.82
CA LEU A 64 -9.31 -12.25 21.82
C LEU A 64 -9.24 -13.73 21.38
N ASP A 65 -9.52 -14.00 20.10
CA ASP A 65 -9.60 -15.35 19.51
C ASP A 65 -8.54 -15.59 18.42
N GLY A 66 -7.73 -14.57 18.10
CA GLY A 66 -6.74 -14.62 17.02
C GLY A 66 -7.32 -14.68 15.61
N ALA A 67 -8.65 -14.60 15.43
CA ALA A 67 -9.31 -14.80 14.15
C ALA A 67 -9.84 -13.49 13.57
N ASN A 68 -10.75 -12.82 14.27
CA ASN A 68 -11.55 -11.74 13.66
C ASN A 68 -10.73 -10.46 13.41
N VAL A 69 -10.28 -9.80 14.48
CA VAL A 69 -9.56 -8.52 14.36
C VAL A 69 -8.14 -8.73 13.84
N THR A 70 -7.46 -9.78 14.30
CA THR A 70 -6.14 -10.16 13.80
C THR A 70 -6.20 -10.46 12.30
N GLY A 71 -7.18 -11.25 11.84
CA GLY A 71 -7.38 -11.55 10.41
C GLY A 71 -7.59 -10.30 9.56
N LEU A 72 -8.42 -9.36 10.02
CA LEU A 72 -8.63 -8.08 9.34
C LEU A 72 -7.34 -7.24 9.24
N VAL A 73 -6.55 -7.15 10.31
CA VAL A 73 -5.27 -6.43 10.28
C VAL A 73 -4.29 -7.08 9.31
N VAL A 74 -4.21 -8.41 9.31
CA VAL A 74 -3.38 -9.16 8.34
C VAL A 74 -3.85 -8.91 6.92
N ALA A 75 -5.16 -8.90 6.66
CA ALA A 75 -5.72 -8.58 5.35
C ALA A 75 -5.42 -7.14 4.91
N CYS A 76 -5.46 -6.16 5.83
CA CYS A 76 -5.00 -4.79 5.56
C CYS A 76 -3.50 -4.74 5.22
N LEU A 77 -2.67 -5.55 5.88
CA LEU A 77 -1.25 -5.69 5.55
C LEU A 77 -1.05 -6.32 4.17
N ARG A 78 -1.82 -7.35 3.81
CA ARG A 78 -1.78 -7.95 2.45
C ARG A 78 -2.18 -6.96 1.37
N LYS A 79 -3.19 -6.12 1.65
CA LYS A 79 -3.58 -5.02 0.78
C LYS A 79 -2.41 -4.05 0.56
N LEU A 80 -1.70 -3.62 1.61
CA LEU A 80 -0.49 -2.81 1.49
C LEU A 80 0.61 -3.51 0.66
N GLN A 81 0.77 -4.83 0.83
CA GLN A 81 1.73 -5.63 0.06
C GLN A 81 1.34 -5.78 -1.42
N MET A 82 0.21 -5.24 -1.85
CA MET A 82 -0.34 -5.34 -3.22
C MET A 82 -0.56 -6.78 -3.67
N TRP A 83 -0.97 -7.65 -2.74
CA TRP A 83 -1.39 -9.00 -3.11
C TRP A 83 -2.66 -8.92 -3.97
N SER A 84 -2.77 -9.80 -4.97
CA SER A 84 -3.95 -9.83 -5.84
C SER A 84 -5.20 -10.14 -5.02
N ILE A 85 -6.35 -9.57 -5.40
CA ILE A 85 -7.63 -9.80 -4.70
C ILE A 85 -7.93 -11.31 -4.55
N PRO A 86 -7.78 -12.17 -5.59
CA PRO A 86 -7.92 -13.62 -5.42
C PRO A 86 -6.99 -14.24 -4.37
N SER A 87 -5.75 -13.73 -4.26
CA SER A 87 -4.78 -14.17 -3.23
C SER A 87 -5.17 -13.72 -1.81
N CYS A 88 -5.90 -12.61 -1.67
CA CYS A 88 -6.42 -12.12 -0.40
C CYS A 88 -7.80 -12.73 -0.03
N MET A 89 -8.62 -13.03 -1.03
CA MET A 89 -10.00 -13.53 -0.87
C MET A 89 -10.06 -14.93 -0.26
N GLY A 90 -9.00 -15.74 -0.40
CA GLY A 90 -8.89 -17.03 0.28
C GLY A 90 -8.72 -16.92 1.80
N GLU A 91 -8.27 -15.77 2.31
CA GLU A 91 -7.93 -15.59 3.73
C GLU A 91 -8.99 -14.79 4.51
N PHE A 92 -9.56 -13.73 3.94
CA PHE A 92 -10.60 -12.92 4.62
C PHE A 92 -11.33 -11.98 3.64
N LEU A 93 -12.46 -12.41 3.06
CA LEU A 93 -13.32 -11.51 2.26
C LEU A 93 -14.30 -10.77 3.19
N SER A 94 -14.07 -9.47 3.37
CA SER A 94 -15.04 -8.59 4.04
C SER A 94 -15.15 -7.27 3.28
N GLU A 95 -16.37 -6.72 3.25
CA GLU A 95 -16.66 -5.38 2.74
C GLU A 95 -15.72 -4.31 3.34
N PHE A 96 -15.27 -4.53 4.58
CA PHE A 96 -14.28 -3.72 5.26
C PHE A 96 -12.96 -3.61 4.46
N ILE A 97 -12.42 -4.73 3.96
CA ILE A 97 -11.15 -4.72 3.22
C ILE A 97 -11.30 -4.06 1.86
N GLU A 98 -12.43 -4.23 1.18
CA GLU A 98 -12.70 -3.57 -0.09
C GLU A 98 -12.69 -2.05 0.07
N LYS A 99 -13.41 -1.54 1.07
CA LYS A 99 -13.54 -0.11 1.39
C LYS A 99 -12.37 0.46 2.19
N PHE A 100 -11.47 -0.39 2.70
CA PHE A 100 -10.29 0.04 3.44
C PHE A 100 -9.42 0.97 2.58
N SER A 101 -9.33 2.21 3.02
CA SER A 101 -8.54 3.29 2.43
C SER A 101 -8.01 4.18 3.55
N GLY A 102 -6.92 4.89 3.26
CA GLY A 102 -6.27 5.76 4.24
C GLY A 102 -4.84 6.08 3.87
N GLU A 103 -4.21 6.91 4.68
CA GLU A 103 -2.79 7.22 4.57
C GLU A 103 -1.98 6.29 5.48
N ILE A 104 -1.01 5.58 4.93
CA ILE A 104 -0.05 4.75 5.67
C ILE A 104 1.30 5.45 5.62
N GLU A 105 1.87 5.71 6.80
CA GLU A 105 3.25 6.19 6.89
C GLU A 105 4.22 5.01 6.75
N ILE A 106 5.10 5.09 5.76
CA ILE A 106 6.09 4.07 5.46
C ILE A 106 7.40 4.45 6.15
N PRO A 107 7.94 3.58 7.03
CA PRO A 107 9.15 3.86 7.79
C PRO A 107 10.36 4.02 6.89
N SER A 108 11.39 4.72 7.38
CA SER A 108 12.60 4.96 6.60
C SER A 108 13.41 3.69 6.31
N MET A 109 13.27 2.68 7.18
CA MET A 109 13.79 1.35 6.96
C MET A 109 12.62 0.41 6.65
N ILE A 110 12.67 -0.23 5.49
CA ILE A 110 11.63 -1.16 5.05
C ILE A 110 12.08 -2.59 5.35
N PRO A 111 11.30 -3.39 6.08
CA PRO A 111 11.63 -4.79 6.30
C PRO A 111 11.77 -5.55 4.98
N HIS A 112 12.69 -6.51 4.89
CA HIS A 112 12.92 -7.26 3.64
C HIS A 112 11.67 -7.99 3.12
N TRP A 113 10.82 -8.49 4.03
CA TRP A 113 9.55 -9.13 3.68
C TRP A 113 8.50 -8.15 3.13
N LEU A 114 8.70 -6.85 3.29
CA LEU A 114 7.87 -5.80 2.67
C LEU A 114 8.59 -5.28 1.42
N TRP A 115 8.09 -5.66 0.25
CA TRP A 115 8.61 -5.21 -1.05
C TRP A 115 10.11 -5.46 -1.27
N GLY A 116 10.70 -6.48 -0.62
CA GLY A 116 12.14 -6.76 -0.75
C GLY A 116 13.03 -5.74 -0.03
N GLY A 117 12.49 -4.92 0.88
CA GLY A 117 13.23 -3.90 1.62
C GLY A 117 13.43 -2.57 0.90
N HIS A 118 12.76 -2.35 -0.23
CA HIS A 118 12.88 -1.12 -1.02
C HIS A 118 11.53 -0.69 -1.60
N VAL A 119 11.37 0.63 -1.83
CA VAL A 119 10.16 1.17 -2.46
C VAL A 119 10.30 1.12 -3.98
N THR A 120 9.35 0.46 -4.65
CA THR A 120 9.32 0.41 -6.12
C THR A 120 8.34 1.41 -6.74
N SER A 121 7.33 1.85 -5.98
CA SER A 121 6.27 2.75 -6.43
C SER A 121 5.75 3.63 -5.30
N ASN A 122 5.36 4.86 -5.61
CA ASN A 122 4.60 5.74 -4.72
C ASN A 122 3.08 5.68 -4.96
N LYS A 123 2.64 4.84 -5.90
CA LYS A 123 1.24 4.64 -6.23
C LYS A 123 0.76 3.33 -5.62
N HIS A 124 -0.38 3.38 -4.94
CA HIS A 124 -1.14 2.23 -4.50
C HIS A 124 -2.60 2.42 -4.95
N PRO A 125 -3.32 1.36 -5.39
CA PRO A 125 -4.66 1.51 -5.97
C PRO A 125 -5.69 2.18 -5.04
N THR A 126 -5.55 1.98 -3.72
CA THR A 126 -6.58 2.33 -2.72
C THR A 126 -6.04 2.99 -1.45
N LEU A 127 -4.71 3.11 -1.32
CA LEU A 127 -4.05 3.65 -0.12
C LEU A 127 -3.18 4.82 -0.55
N LYS A 128 -3.05 5.81 0.33
CA LYS A 128 -2.08 6.89 0.17
C LYS A 128 -0.82 6.51 0.94
N LEU A 129 0.33 6.51 0.27
CA LEU A 129 1.61 6.19 0.90
C LEU A 129 2.33 7.49 1.25
N LYS A 130 2.67 7.68 2.52
CA LYS A 130 3.49 8.80 3.00
C LYS A 130 4.83 8.26 3.46
N PHE A 131 5.88 8.52 2.70
CA PHE A 131 7.23 8.02 3.03
C PHE A 131 7.89 8.92 4.07
N LEU A 132 8.59 8.31 5.03
CA LEU A 132 9.33 9.04 6.07
C LEU A 132 10.83 9.17 5.75
N ASP A 133 11.37 8.40 4.79
CA ASP A 133 12.76 8.55 4.32
C ASP A 133 12.88 9.77 3.38
N PRO A 134 13.62 10.83 3.76
CA PRO A 134 13.83 11.99 2.89
C PRO A 134 14.37 11.62 1.50
N ARG A 135 15.23 10.61 1.42
CA ARG A 135 15.85 10.17 0.16
C ARG A 135 14.80 9.62 -0.80
N VAL A 136 13.82 8.86 -0.28
CA VAL A 136 12.72 8.31 -1.09
C VAL A 136 11.79 9.43 -1.55
N ILE A 137 11.52 10.41 -0.69
CA ILE A 137 10.71 11.58 -1.05
C ILE A 137 11.36 12.35 -2.20
N GLU A 138 12.65 12.68 -2.08
CA GLU A 138 13.45 13.37 -3.11
C GLU A 138 13.44 12.62 -4.45
N GLN A 139 13.67 11.29 -4.41
CA GLN A 139 13.63 10.43 -5.61
C GLN A 139 12.29 10.56 -6.36
N PHE A 140 11.16 10.55 -5.63
CA PHE A 140 9.84 10.67 -6.26
C PHE A 140 9.53 12.08 -6.76
N GLU A 141 10.01 13.12 -6.08
CA GLU A 141 9.86 14.50 -6.55
C GLU A 141 10.64 14.74 -7.84
N GLN A 142 11.86 14.21 -7.94
CA GLN A 142 12.69 14.35 -9.13
C GLN A 142 12.09 13.58 -10.32
N LYS A 143 11.55 12.38 -10.10
CA LYS A 143 10.82 11.63 -11.13
C LYS A 143 9.59 12.38 -11.65
N LYS A 144 8.86 13.09 -10.77
CA LYS A 144 7.72 13.95 -11.17
C LYS A 144 8.16 15.16 -12.00
N LYS A 145 9.26 15.82 -11.61
CA LYS A 145 9.82 16.96 -12.38
C LYS A 145 10.23 16.51 -13.78
N ASN A 146 11.03 15.43 -13.88
CA ASN A 146 11.47 14.90 -15.17
C ASN A 146 10.31 14.43 -16.06
N GLY A 147 9.28 13.80 -15.49
CA GLY A 147 8.08 13.40 -16.23
C GLY A 147 7.31 14.59 -16.82
N LYS A 148 7.15 15.67 -16.04
CA LYS A 148 6.52 16.91 -16.53
C LYS A 148 7.33 17.58 -17.64
N SER A 149 8.65 17.60 -17.51
CA SER A 149 9.54 18.15 -18.56
C SER A 149 9.35 17.39 -19.89
N ILE A 150 9.31 16.05 -19.85
CA ILE A 150 9.10 15.22 -21.04
C ILE A 150 7.70 15.41 -21.64
N GLU A 151 6.66 15.59 -20.82
CA GLU A 151 5.30 15.88 -21.29
C GLU A 151 5.21 17.26 -21.97
N VAL A 152 5.87 18.28 -21.43
CA VAL A 152 5.94 19.62 -22.02
C VAL A 152 6.67 19.58 -23.36
N ASP A 153 7.86 18.97 -23.42
CA ASP A 153 8.63 18.84 -24.67
C ASP A 153 7.83 18.09 -25.76
N ASN A 154 7.10 17.03 -25.40
CA ASN A 154 6.27 16.30 -26.35
C ASN A 154 5.02 17.07 -26.78
N LYS A 155 4.49 17.96 -25.93
CA LYS A 155 3.36 18.83 -26.28
C LYS A 155 3.82 19.95 -27.21
N ASP A 156 4.97 20.55 -26.95
CA ASP A 156 5.57 21.57 -27.82
C ASP A 156 5.95 20.99 -29.19
N LYS A 157 6.47 19.75 -29.25
CA LYS A 157 6.69 19.05 -30.54
C LYS A 157 5.41 18.74 -31.31
N ARG A 158 4.29 18.47 -30.64
CA ARG A 158 2.99 18.25 -31.31
C ARG A 158 2.36 19.56 -31.77
N VAL A 159 2.59 20.66 -31.06
CA VAL A 159 2.09 22.00 -31.42
C VAL A 159 2.94 22.62 -32.54
N ASN A 160 4.25 22.36 -32.56
CA ASN A 160 5.17 22.80 -33.62
C ASN A 160 5.33 21.81 -34.78
N GLY A 161 4.46 20.79 -34.86
CA GLY A 161 4.36 19.90 -36.01
C GLY A 161 3.67 20.59 -37.18
N GLU A 162 4.34 21.56 -37.81
CA GLU A 162 4.11 21.81 -39.24
C GLU A 162 4.49 20.52 -39.97
N TYR A 163 3.49 19.70 -40.30
CA TYR A 163 3.67 18.72 -41.35
C TYR A 163 3.87 19.51 -42.64
N ASP A 164 5.10 19.49 -43.16
CA ASP A 164 5.35 19.97 -44.51
C ASP A 164 4.45 19.19 -45.48
N SER A 165 3.62 19.93 -46.20
CA SER A 165 2.61 19.47 -47.16
C SER A 165 3.18 18.48 -48.19
N MET A 166 4.50 18.52 -48.43
CA MET A 166 5.18 17.59 -49.33
C MET A 166 5.28 16.14 -48.80
N THR A 167 5.21 15.90 -47.49
CA THR A 167 5.39 14.53 -46.92
C THR A 167 4.09 13.72 -46.94
N LEU A 168 2.93 14.38 -46.84
CA LEU A 168 1.62 13.71 -46.89
C LEU A 168 1.24 13.30 -48.32
N GLN A 169 1.77 13.97 -49.34
CA GLN A 169 1.55 13.60 -50.75
C GLN A 169 2.33 12.33 -51.15
N ALA A 170 3.47 12.05 -50.50
CA ALA A 170 4.31 10.89 -50.83
C ALA A 170 3.74 9.55 -50.32
N LEU A 171 3.02 9.56 -49.19
CA LEU A 171 2.43 8.34 -48.60
C LEU A 171 1.08 7.94 -49.22
N ALA A 172 0.45 8.83 -50.01
CA ALA A 172 -0.83 8.56 -50.66
C ALA A 172 -0.69 7.91 -52.06
N LEU A 173 0.53 7.78 -52.60
CA LEU A 173 0.77 7.30 -53.96
C LEU A 173 1.37 5.88 -54.05
N GLU A 174 1.70 5.22 -52.95
CA GLU A 174 2.25 3.84 -52.96
C GLU A 174 1.23 2.74 -52.63
N GLY A 175 -0.07 3.06 -52.58
CA GLY A 175 -1.11 2.16 -52.05
C GLY A 175 -2.08 1.53 -53.05
N LEU A 176 -1.92 1.73 -54.36
CA LEU A 176 -2.83 1.18 -55.37
C LEU A 176 -2.04 0.78 -56.61
N ASP A 177 -1.48 -0.43 -56.61
CA ASP A 177 -1.35 -1.29 -57.79
C ASP A 177 -0.92 -2.67 -57.27
N ASP A 178 -1.87 -3.61 -57.24
CA ASP A 178 -1.67 -5.05 -57.50
C ASP A 178 -2.96 -5.84 -57.18
N ILE A 179 -3.92 -5.75 -58.10
CA ILE A 179 -4.89 -6.82 -58.37
C ILE A 179 -4.81 -7.12 -59.87
N ASN A 180 -4.08 -8.18 -60.24
CA ASN A 180 -4.41 -9.17 -61.28
C ASN A 180 -3.15 -9.93 -61.73
N ASP A 181 -2.99 -11.17 -61.25
CA ASP A 181 -3.08 -12.40 -62.07
C ASP A 181 -3.03 -13.64 -61.15
#